data_AF-A0A1F6CEA2-F1
#
_entry.id   AF-A0A1F6CEA2-F1
#
_cell.length_a   1.000
_cell.length_b   1.000
_cell.length_c   1.000
_cell.angle_alpha   90.00
_cell.angle_beta   90.00
_cell.angle_gamma   90.00
#
_symmetry.space_group_name_H-M   'P 1'
#
loop_
_entity.id
_entity.type
_entity.pdbx_description
1 polymer ?
#
loop_
_entity_poly.entity_id
_entity_poly.type
_entity_poly.pdbx_seq_one_letter_code
_entity_poly.pdbx_strand_id
1 'polypeptide(L)'
;MALVLQGLIFVIIIGVIYSLWATTKSYGGAIGSALKWIGVGILFFTVEALDRIFGTLADLSFVNSLEFTDPVLLHHSLMFLGLLFSGIGFSKLTRAAK
;
A
#
# COMPACT_ATOMS: atom_id res chain seq x y z
N MET A 1 -12.68 14.01 -14.28
CA MET A 1 -12.80 12.93 -13.27
C MET A 1 -11.45 12.32 -12.91
N ALA A 2 -10.60 11.96 -13.89
CA ALA A 2 -9.26 11.41 -13.66
C ALA A 2 -8.35 12.27 -12.77
N LEU A 3 -8.39 13.61 -12.90
CA LEU A 3 -7.59 14.52 -12.07
C LEU A 3 -7.99 14.53 -10.58
N VAL A 4 -9.28 14.40 -10.28
CA VAL A 4 -9.79 14.30 -8.90
C VAL A 4 -9.35 12.97 -8.28
N LEU A 5 -9.37 11.90 -9.09
CA LEU A 5 -8.94 10.56 -8.70
C LEU A 5 -7.44 10.51 -8.38
N GLN A 6 -6.62 11.07 -9.27
CA GLN A 6 -5.18 11.19 -9.05
C GLN A 6 -4.88 12.03 -7.81
N GLY A 7 -5.61 13.12 -7.58
CA GLY A 7 -5.50 13.93 -6.37
C GLY A 7 -5.82 13.15 -5.10
N LEU A 8 -6.89 12.35 -5.09
CA LEU A 8 -7.27 11.53 -3.94
C LEU A 8 -6.21 10.47 -3.62
N ILE A 9 -5.70 9.77 -4.64
CA ILE A 9 -4.62 8.79 -4.51
C ILE A 9 -3.36 9.48 -3.95
N PHE A 10 -3.05 10.69 -4.42
CA PHE A 10 -1.89 11.45 -3.94
C PHE A 10 -2.02 11.81 -2.45
N VAL A 11 -3.20 12.27 -2.02
CA VAL A 11 -3.48 12.58 -0.61
C VAL A 11 -3.34 11.33 0.26
N ILE A 12 -3.83 10.18 -0.21
CA ILE A 12 -3.73 8.90 0.52
C ILE A 12 -2.27 8.45 0.65
N ILE A 13 -1.49 8.51 -0.43
CA ILE A 13 -0.06 8.18 -0.41
C ILE A 13 0.69 9.09 0.58
N ILE A 14 0.47 10.41 0.52
CA ILE A 14 1.10 11.37 1.45
C ILE A 14 0.68 11.08 2.89
N GLY A 15 -0.62 10.85 3.14
CA GLY A 15 -1.14 10.56 4.46
C GLY A 15 -0.54 9.29 5.08
N VAL A 16 -0.39 8.24 4.27
CA VAL A 16 0.21 6.98 4.73
C VAL A 16 1.72 7.14 4.94
N ILE A 17 2.45 7.85 4.07
CA ILE A 17 3.87 8.16 4.26
C ILE A 17 4.09 8.98 5.54
N TYR A 18 3.24 9.99 5.77
CA TYR A 18 3.30 10.81 6.98
C TYR A 18 3.01 9.99 8.23
N SER A 19 1.97 9.16 8.20
CA SER A 19 1.65 8.23 9.30
C SER A 19 2.81 7.29 9.59
N LEU A 20 3.38 6.66 8.56
CA LEU A 20 4.56 5.81 8.66
C LEU A 20 5.76 6.52 9.29
N TRP A 21 6.04 7.75 8.86
CA TRP A 21 7.14 8.55 9.39
C TRP A 21 6.91 8.90 10.86
N ALA A 22 5.70 9.35 11.22
CA ALA A 22 5.32 9.69 12.59
C ALA A 22 5.40 8.48 13.51
N THR A 23 4.88 7.33 13.09
CA THR A 23 4.93 6.06 13.83
C THR A 23 6.37 5.60 14.02
N THR A 24 7.23 5.69 12.99
CA THR A 24 8.64 5.33 13.13
C THR A 24 9.35 6.22 14.14
N LYS A 25 9.10 7.53 14.07
CA LYS A 25 9.71 8.52 14.97
C LYS A 25 9.28 8.29 16.41
N SER A 26 8.02 7.91 16.63
CA SER A 26 7.45 7.67 17.96
C SER A 26 7.95 6.39 18.61
N TYR A 27 8.06 5.29 17.85
CA TYR A 27 8.39 3.98 18.42
C TYR A 27 9.90 3.69 18.43
N GLY A 28 10.68 4.27 17.50
CA GLY A 28 12.13 4.07 17.43
C GLY A 28 12.58 2.60 17.32
N GLY A 29 13.89 2.38 17.11
CA GLY A 29 14.50 1.05 17.18
C GLY A 29 13.89 -0.03 16.26
N ALA A 30 13.92 -1.28 16.73
CA ALA A 30 13.46 -2.45 15.96
C ALA A 30 11.94 -2.43 15.70
N ILE A 31 11.14 -1.91 16.65
CA ILE A 31 9.68 -1.79 16.54
C ILE A 31 9.31 -0.74 15.48
N GLY A 32 9.95 0.43 15.49
CA GLY A 32 9.75 1.44 14.46
C GLY A 32 10.16 0.96 13.06
N SER A 33 11.24 0.18 12.96
CA SER A 33 11.64 -0.46 11.69
C SER A 33 10.58 -1.45 11.21
N ALA A 34 10.05 -2.30 12.10
CA ALA A 34 9.00 -3.26 11.76
C ALA A 34 7.72 -2.56 11.26
N LEU A 35 7.27 -1.52 11.97
CA LEU A 35 6.10 -0.72 11.60
C LEU A 35 6.25 -0.04 10.23
N LYS A 36 7.47 0.38 9.84
CA LYS A 36 7.73 0.87 8.48
C LYS A 36 7.40 -0.16 7.41
N TRP A 37 7.88 -1.40 7.58
CA TRP A 37 7.65 -2.46 6.60
C TRP A 37 6.17 -2.85 6.54
N ILE A 38 5.48 -2.88 7.69
CA ILE A 38 4.03 -3.10 7.73
C ILE A 38 3.29 -2.01 6.95
N GLY A 39 3.57 -0.73 7.21
CA GLY A 39 2.85 0.33 6.50
C GLY A 39 3.21 0.43 5.01
N VAL A 40 4.41 0.03 4.59
CA VAL A 40 4.71 -0.14 3.15
C VAL A 40 3.82 -1.24 2.55
N GLY A 41 3.59 -2.35 3.25
CA GLY A 41 2.64 -3.37 2.81
C GLY A 41 1.21 -2.84 2.72
N ILE A 42 0.78 -2.04 3.70
CA ILE A 42 -0.54 -1.39 3.73
C ILE A 42 -0.72 -0.43 2.53
N LEU A 43 0.33 0.27 2.09
CA LEU A 43 0.27 1.10 0.87
C LEU A 43 -0.14 0.29 -0.35
N PHE A 44 0.51 -0.87 -0.58
CA PHE A 44 0.19 -1.72 -1.72
C PHE A 44 -1.24 -2.26 -1.67
N PHE A 45 -1.71 -2.68 -0.49
CA PHE A 45 -3.11 -3.08 -0.32
C PHE A 45 -4.09 -1.92 -0.52
N THR A 46 -3.73 -0.72 -0.07
CA THR A 46 -4.58 0.46 -0.24
C THR A 46 -4.72 0.84 -1.71
N VAL A 47 -3.61 0.84 -2.46
CA VAL A 47 -3.64 1.10 -3.92
C VAL A 47 -4.45 0.03 -4.65
N GLU A 48 -4.27 -1.24 -4.30
CA GLU A 48 -5.01 -2.36 -4.91
C GLU A 48 -6.52 -2.27 -4.63
N ALA A 49 -6.89 -2.02 -3.37
CA ALA A 49 -8.29 -1.88 -2.96
C ALA A 49 -8.95 -0.67 -3.64
N LEU A 50 -8.24 0.46 -3.72
CA LEU A 50 -8.74 1.65 -4.42
C LEU A 50 -8.94 1.35 -5.90
N ASP A 51 -7.98 0.74 -6.58
CA ASP A 51 -8.08 0.47 -8.01
C ASP A 51 -9.26 -0.47 -8.33
N ARG A 52 -9.50 -1.51 -7.51
CA ARG A 52 -10.69 -2.37 -7.64
C ARG A 52 -12.00 -1.64 -7.40
N ILE A 53 -12.07 -0.82 -6.35
CA ILE A 53 -13.26 -0.04 -6.02
C ILE A 53 -13.59 0.94 -7.15
N PHE A 54 -12.58 1.62 -7.69
CA PHE A 54 -12.76 2.58 -8.79
C PHE A 54 -13.07 1.91 -10.14
N GLY A 55 -12.49 0.74 -10.42
CA GLY A 55 -12.88 -0.09 -11.55
C GLY A 55 -14.35 -0.51 -11.46
N THR A 56 -14.82 -0.87 -10.26
CA THR A 56 -16.21 -1.34 -10.06
C THR A 56 -17.23 -0.20 -10.08
N LEU A 57 -16.91 0.97 -9.51
CA LEU A 57 -17.87 2.08 -9.32
C LEU A 57 -17.95 3.07 -10.48
N ALA A 58 -16.86 3.27 -11.22
CA ALA A 58 -16.79 4.34 -12.21
C ALA A 58 -16.11 3.91 -13.53
N ASP A 59 -15.71 2.64 -13.66
CA ASP A 59 -14.93 2.12 -14.79
C ASP A 59 -13.59 2.88 -14.98
N LEU A 60 -13.06 3.42 -13.87
CA LEU A 60 -11.84 4.25 -13.82
C LEU A 60 -10.66 3.47 -13.22
N SER A 61 -10.55 2.17 -13.49
CA SER A 61 -9.38 1.40 -13.06
C SER A 61 -8.14 1.83 -13.85
N PHE A 62 -7.10 2.23 -13.14
CA PHE A 62 -5.81 2.56 -13.73
C PHE A 62 -5.16 1.29 -14.27
N VAL A 63 -5.31 0.16 -13.56
CA VAL A 63 -4.77 -1.13 -13.99
C VAL A 63 -5.42 -1.62 -15.29
N ASN A 64 -6.74 -1.45 -15.46
CA ASN A 64 -7.43 -1.77 -16.71
C ASN A 64 -7.07 -0.84 -17.88
N SER A 65 -6.54 0.36 -17.60
CA SER A 65 -6.11 1.31 -18.64
C SER A 65 -4.74 1.00 -19.25
N LEU A 66 -4.00 0.03 -18.69
CA LEU A 66 -2.68 -0.38 -19.16
C LEU A 66 -2.83 -1.53 -20.19
N GLU A 67 -2.83 -1.20 -21.48
CA GLU A 67 -3.05 -2.16 -22.58
C GLU A 67 -1.99 -3.28 -22.69
N PHE A 68 -0.86 -3.14 -21.99
CA PHE A 68 0.31 -4.01 -22.13
C PHE A 68 0.39 -5.17 -21.14
N THR A 69 -0.54 -5.27 -20.18
CA THR A 69 -0.49 -6.30 -19.14
C THR A 69 -1.88 -6.77 -18.74
N ASP A 70 -2.02 -8.07 -18.42
CA ASP A 70 -3.25 -8.62 -17.85
C ASP A 70 -3.55 -7.94 -16.49
N PRO A 71 -4.69 -7.23 -16.36
CA PRO A 71 -5.04 -6.50 -15.14
C PRO A 71 -5.16 -7.43 -13.93
N VAL A 72 -5.55 -8.69 -14.12
CA VAL A 72 -5.64 -9.68 -13.04
C VAL A 72 -4.25 -9.98 -12.46
N LEU A 73 -3.24 -10.08 -13.32
CA LEU A 73 -1.86 -10.31 -12.91
C LEU A 73 -1.31 -9.11 -12.11
N LEU A 74 -1.63 -7.88 -12.53
CA LEU A 74 -1.24 -6.67 -11.81
C LEU A 74 -1.88 -6.59 -10.42
N HIS A 75 -3.17 -6.91 -10.29
CA HIS A 75 -3.81 -6.99 -8.97
C HIS A 75 -3.15 -8.03 -8.08
N HIS A 76 -2.90 -9.25 -8.58
CA HIS A 76 -2.26 -10.30 -7.79
C HIS A 76 -0.83 -9.96 -7.38
N SER A 77 -0.05 -9.32 -8.27
CA SER A 77 1.32 -8.88 -7.94
C SER A 77 1.34 -7.75 -6.90
N LEU A 78 0.44 -6.77 -6.98
CA LEU A 78 0.26 -5.74 -5.96
C LEU A 78 -0.10 -6.35 -4.60
N MET A 79 -1.03 -7.30 -4.60
CA MET A 79 -1.44 -8.01 -3.39
C MET A 79 -0.29 -8.83 -2.78
N PHE A 80 0.48 -9.51 -3.64
CA PHE A 80 1.65 -10.28 -3.23
C PHE A 80 2.74 -9.39 -2.61
N LEU A 81 3.02 -8.23 -3.22
CA LEU A 81 3.95 -7.24 -2.65
C LEU A 81 3.47 -6.74 -1.30
N GLY A 82 2.17 -6.41 -1.17
CA GLY A 82 1.56 -6.02 0.10
C GLY A 82 1.75 -7.07 1.20
N LEU A 83 1.51 -8.35 0.87
CA LEU A 83 1.74 -9.48 1.77
C LEU A 83 3.21 -9.64 2.14
N LEU A 84 4.11 -9.54 1.17
CA LEU A 84 5.54 -9.73 1.36
C LEU A 84 6.12 -8.67 2.32
N PHE A 85 5.80 -7.39 2.10
CA PHE A 85 6.27 -6.31 2.97
C PHE A 85 5.63 -6.36 4.36
N SER A 86 4.33 -6.68 4.44
CA SER A 86 3.65 -6.89 5.72
C SER A 86 4.27 -8.05 6.49
N GLY A 87 4.56 -9.17 5.81
CA GLY A 87 5.20 -10.34 6.40
C GLY A 87 6.60 -10.06 6.94
N ILE A 88 7.42 -9.31 6.20
CA ILE A 88 8.73 -8.84 6.69
C ILE A 88 8.56 -7.95 7.92
N GLY A 89 7.57 -7.06 7.89
CA GLY A 89 7.26 -6.18 9.01
C GLY A 89 6.86 -6.94 10.27
N PHE A 90 5.92 -7.88 10.16
CA PHE A 90 5.51 -8.74 11.27
C PHE A 90 6.65 -9.62 11.77
N SER A 91 7.46 -10.20 10.88
CA SER A 91 8.64 -10.99 11.28
C SER A 91 9.62 -10.18 12.12
N LYS A 92 9.90 -8.94 11.72
CA LYS A 92 10.74 -8.02 12.50
C LYS A 92 10.09 -7.63 13.83
N LEU A 93 8.76 -7.44 13.86
CA LEU A 93 8.03 -7.14 15.09
C LEU A 93 8.10 -8.31 16.08
N THR A 94 7.88 -9.54 15.61
CA THR A 94 7.99 -10.76 16.43
C THR A 94 9.40 -10.94 16.99
N ARG A 95 10.44 -10.62 16.18
CA ARG A 95 11.83 -10.68 16.64
C ARG A 95 12.15 -9.61 17.68
N ALA A 96 11.50 -8.45 17.64
CA ALA A 96 11.67 -7.39 18.62
C ALA A 96 10.90 -7.63 19.93
N ALA A 97 9.85 -8.47 19.88
CA ALA A 97 9.03 -8.83 21.04
C ALA A 97 9.55 -10.05 21.82
N LYS A 98 10.51 -10.79 21.25
CA LYS A 98 11.26 -11.85 21.94
C LYS A 98 12.53 -11.28 22.57
#